data_AF-A0A327R511-F1
#
_entry.id   AF-A0A327R511-F1
#
_cell.length_a   1.000
_cell.length_b   1.000
_cell.length_c   1.000
_cell.angle_alpha   90.00
_cell.angle_beta   90.00
_cell.angle_gamma   90.00
#
_symmetry.space_group_name_H-M   'P 1'
#
loop_
_entity.id
_entity.type
_entity.pdbx_description
1 polymer ?
#
loop_
_entity_poly.entity_id
_entity_poly.type
_entity_poly.pdbx_seq_one_letter_code
_entity_poly.pdbx_strand_id
1 'polypeptide(L)'
;MWKSNYFIRILFVSFLFVIISSFKHSIPHPSEKESSPPQSLVFNTDGLYNAEFFDYIFRGHFENIDLKREDMRFLMIFEQYLRAFGRECPSYLPEDRVEIMEQVCAVEEVSRNVYGDELSRVCIEYKWVGTGLFARRDLYNAKIEVENIQRADAVRTTMEMILDPHSMGNSVDLMHQAKGLKNDMLQIFKINSCNSPGVQRFEENLKLFALNKPSIRMEGSSKYAVMKKSGGPTGSQDYNKLIDDLVANQSKTWSFNRYTAGSISAFSVLSKDSEGRPKSVRANYSYSGFGSSSQGWVQIDFSNGLPKCIYFFDFPTNCKTPNSSIVASFAKGDYGR
;
A
#
# COMPACT_ATOMS: atom_id res chain seq x y z
N MET A 1 21.89 68.39 57.08
CA MET A 1 21.98 68.75 58.51
C MET A 1 21.07 67.82 59.28
N TRP A 2 21.63 67.07 60.25
CA TRP A 2 20.99 66.37 61.39
C TRP A 2 19.80 65.42 61.13
N LYS A 3 19.98 64.12 61.46
CA LYS A 3 19.62 63.50 62.76
C LYS A 3 18.10 63.44 62.97
N SER A 4 17.48 62.45 63.57
CA SER A 4 17.89 61.22 64.25
C SER A 4 16.57 60.60 64.70
N ASN A 5 16.54 59.27 64.77
CA ASN A 5 15.88 58.42 65.77
C ASN A 5 14.84 59.05 66.70
N TYR A 6 13.74 58.34 66.97
CA TYR A 6 13.69 57.42 68.11
C TYR A 6 12.28 56.90 68.42
N PHE A 7 12.26 55.72 69.08
CA PHE A 7 11.37 55.34 70.19
C PHE A 7 9.95 54.81 69.84
N ILE A 8 9.38 53.78 70.47
CA ILE A 8 9.80 52.84 71.53
C ILE A 8 8.67 51.80 71.76
N ARG A 9 9.02 50.62 72.32
CA ARG A 9 8.25 49.61 73.14
C ARG A 9 6.95 48.99 72.56
N ILE A 10 6.81 47.68 72.32
CA ILE A 10 6.90 46.42 73.13
C ILE A 10 5.73 46.18 74.11
N LEU A 11 5.16 44.95 74.03
CA LEU A 11 4.33 44.14 74.96
C LEU A 11 2.78 44.28 74.84
N PHE A 12 1.92 43.26 74.85
CA PHE A 12 2.00 41.77 74.87
C PHE A 12 0.58 41.19 74.59
N VAL A 13 0.51 40.09 73.83
CA VAL A 13 -0.39 38.89 73.93
C VAL A 13 -1.92 39.06 74.15
N SER A 14 -2.75 38.55 73.22
CA SER A 14 -3.51 37.27 73.38
C SER A 14 -4.36 36.90 72.16
N PHE A 15 -4.53 35.59 72.02
CA PHE A 15 -5.06 34.79 70.92
C PHE A 15 -6.56 34.99 70.61
N LEU A 16 -6.94 34.98 69.33
CA LEU A 16 -8.17 34.33 68.85
C LEU A 16 -8.11 34.09 67.33
N PHE A 17 -8.03 32.81 66.96
CA PHE A 17 -8.15 32.32 65.59
C PHE A 17 -9.61 32.44 65.13
N VAL A 18 -9.86 33.19 64.06
CA VAL A 18 -11.03 33.02 63.21
C VAL A 18 -10.57 33.08 61.75
N ILE A 19 -10.83 31.98 61.04
CA ILE A 19 -10.49 31.73 59.65
C ILE A 19 -11.40 32.62 58.78
N ILE A 20 -10.81 33.56 58.04
CA ILE A 20 -11.48 34.32 56.97
C ILE A 20 -10.77 33.97 55.66
N SER A 21 -11.40 33.12 54.84
CA SER A 21 -11.02 32.93 53.45
C SER A 21 -11.51 34.11 52.63
N SER A 22 -10.65 35.11 52.44
CA SER A 22 -10.89 36.25 51.55
C SER A 22 -10.75 35.86 50.08
N PHE A 23 -11.76 36.24 49.30
CA PHE A 23 -11.73 36.37 47.85
C PHE A 23 -10.44 37.08 47.39
N LYS A 24 -9.73 36.46 46.43
CA LYS A 24 -8.86 37.18 45.50
C LYS A 24 -9.38 36.94 44.08
N HIS A 25 -9.78 38.04 43.47
CA HIS A 25 -10.11 38.16 42.06
C HIS A 25 -8.83 37.94 41.24
N SER A 26 -8.78 36.87 40.45
CA SER A 26 -7.73 36.61 39.48
C SER A 26 -8.26 36.94 38.09
N ILE A 27 -7.54 37.80 37.38
CA ILE A 27 -7.81 38.26 36.02
C ILE A 27 -8.01 37.05 35.07
N PRO A 28 -9.00 37.06 34.15
CA PRO A 28 -9.20 35.94 33.23
C PRO A 28 -8.03 35.88 32.23
N HIS A 29 -7.26 34.79 32.28
CA HIS A 29 -6.39 34.41 31.18
C HIS A 29 -7.26 33.94 30.00
N PRO A 30 -6.88 34.23 28.74
CA PRO A 30 -7.61 33.74 27.58
C PRO A 30 -7.62 32.21 27.61
N SER A 31 -8.83 31.65 27.56
CA SER A 31 -9.10 30.23 27.40
C SER A 31 -8.15 29.63 26.37
N GLU A 32 -7.27 28.74 26.85
CA GLU A 32 -6.70 27.71 26.02
C GLU A 32 -7.88 27.06 25.29
N LYS A 33 -7.87 27.17 23.96
CA LYS A 33 -8.63 26.26 23.12
C LYS A 33 -8.19 24.87 23.57
N GLU A 34 -9.12 24.10 24.11
CA GLU A 34 -9.01 22.65 24.19
C GLU A 34 -8.56 22.17 22.81
N SER A 35 -7.27 21.90 22.68
CA SER A 35 -6.74 21.21 21.53
C SER A 35 -7.35 19.82 21.61
N SER A 36 -8.33 19.57 20.74
CA SER A 36 -8.71 18.23 20.35
C SER A 36 -7.42 17.40 20.20
N PRO A 37 -7.34 16.18 20.78
CA PRO A 37 -6.14 15.37 20.64
C PRO A 37 -5.77 15.29 19.15
N PRO A 38 -4.49 15.43 18.79
CA PRO A 38 -4.08 15.46 17.39
C PRO A 38 -4.71 14.25 16.71
N GLN A 39 -5.57 14.48 15.72
CA GLN A 39 -6.13 13.40 14.91
C GLN A 39 -4.94 12.55 14.46
N SER A 40 -4.89 11.30 14.90
CA SER A 40 -3.75 10.44 14.62
C SER A 40 -3.63 10.31 13.11
N LEU A 41 -2.48 10.72 12.57
CA LEU A 41 -2.19 10.61 11.15
C LEU A 41 -1.99 9.13 10.83
N VAL A 42 -3.09 8.44 10.52
CA VAL A 42 -3.14 7.00 10.29
C VAL A 42 -3.68 6.72 8.90
N PHE A 43 -3.00 5.83 8.19
CA PHE A 43 -3.41 5.28 6.91
C PHE A 43 -3.13 3.77 6.93
N ASN A 44 -4.18 2.96 6.91
CA ASN A 44 -4.09 1.52 7.01
C ASN A 44 -3.88 0.90 5.63
N THR A 45 -2.84 0.07 5.51
CA THR A 45 -2.52 -0.67 4.28
C THR A 45 -2.59 -2.18 4.47
N ASP A 46 -2.98 -2.66 5.65
CA ASP A 46 -2.96 -4.08 5.95
C ASP A 46 -3.95 -4.88 5.11
N GLY A 47 -3.46 -6.01 4.59
CA GLY A 47 -4.25 -6.92 3.74
C GLY A 47 -4.35 -6.47 2.28
N LEU A 48 -3.83 -5.29 1.92
CA LEU A 48 -3.71 -4.85 0.53
C LEU A 48 -2.58 -5.61 -0.18
N TYR A 49 -2.74 -5.83 -1.49
CA TYR A 49 -1.74 -6.42 -2.37
C TYR A 49 -0.51 -5.48 -2.50
N ASN A 50 -0.73 -4.17 -2.67
CA ASN A 50 0.33 -3.16 -2.75
C ASN A 50 0.57 -2.45 -1.40
N ALA A 51 0.36 -3.15 -0.27
CA ALA A 51 0.39 -2.57 1.07
C ALA A 51 1.67 -1.78 1.40
N GLU A 52 2.82 -2.33 0.99
CA GLU A 52 4.13 -1.73 1.22
C GLU A 52 4.33 -0.43 0.42
N PHE A 53 3.98 -0.44 -0.87
CA PHE A 53 4.03 0.74 -1.71
C PHE A 53 3.17 1.87 -1.12
N PHE A 54 1.94 1.55 -0.72
CA PHE A 54 1.04 2.54 -0.16
C PHE A 54 1.53 3.12 1.18
N ASP A 55 2.15 2.30 2.04
CA ASP A 55 2.71 2.78 3.32
C ASP A 55 3.94 3.67 3.10
N TYR A 56 4.82 3.34 2.15
CA TYR A 56 5.95 4.20 1.82
C TYR A 56 5.53 5.54 1.21
N ILE A 57 4.53 5.54 0.31
CA ILE A 57 3.96 6.79 -0.21
C ILE A 57 3.35 7.60 0.94
N PHE A 58 2.49 7.00 1.76
CA PHE A 58 1.88 7.67 2.90
C PHE A 58 2.92 8.30 3.85
N ARG A 59 3.97 7.56 4.20
CA ARG A 59 5.05 8.03 5.11
C ARG A 59 6.05 8.97 4.46
N GLY A 60 6.06 9.08 3.13
CA GLY A 60 7.08 9.84 2.42
C GLY A 60 8.46 9.20 2.49
N HIS A 61 8.55 7.87 2.48
CA HIS A 61 9.81 7.12 2.47
C HIS A 61 10.12 6.64 1.06
N PHE A 62 10.22 7.59 0.12
CA PHE A 62 10.39 7.30 -1.31
C PHE A 62 11.65 6.50 -1.63
N GLU A 63 12.68 6.61 -0.79
CA GLU A 63 13.94 5.85 -0.93
C GLU A 63 13.77 4.32 -0.80
N ASN A 64 12.65 3.86 -0.23
CA ASN A 64 12.35 2.43 -0.07
C ASN A 64 11.41 1.90 -1.16
N ILE A 65 10.98 2.75 -2.11
CA ILE A 65 10.06 2.37 -3.18
C ILE A 65 10.88 1.85 -4.36
N ASP A 66 10.69 0.57 -4.70
CA ASP A 66 11.36 -0.06 -5.85
C ASP A 66 10.77 0.41 -7.19
N LEU A 67 9.48 0.76 -7.22
CA LEU A 67 8.82 1.32 -8.40
C LEU A 67 9.32 2.74 -8.67
N LYS A 68 9.53 3.07 -9.95
CA LYS A 68 9.83 4.42 -10.40
C LYS A 68 8.57 5.11 -10.92
N ARG A 69 8.59 6.45 -11.00
CA ARG A 69 7.46 7.20 -11.56
C ARG A 69 7.26 6.92 -13.04
N GLU A 70 8.30 6.52 -13.75
CA GLU A 70 8.27 6.19 -15.17
C GLU A 70 7.67 4.81 -15.43
N ASP A 71 7.57 3.94 -14.42
CA ASP A 71 7.10 2.57 -14.58
C ASP A 71 5.60 2.50 -14.91
N MET A 72 5.21 1.72 -15.92
CA MET A 72 3.81 1.49 -16.32
C MET A 72 2.92 1.11 -15.13
N ARG A 73 3.47 0.33 -14.18
CA ARG A 73 2.78 -0.10 -12.98
C ARG A 73 2.44 1.07 -12.05
N PHE A 74 3.30 2.07 -11.93
CA PHE A 74 3.00 3.26 -11.14
C PHE A 74 1.84 4.06 -11.74
N LEU A 75 1.86 4.31 -13.06
CA LEU A 75 0.75 4.99 -13.74
C LEU A 75 -0.57 4.23 -13.54
N MET A 76 -0.55 2.90 -13.66
CA MET A 76 -1.72 2.06 -13.43
C MET A 76 -2.25 2.22 -11.99
N ILE A 77 -1.39 2.17 -10.98
CA ILE A 77 -1.78 2.37 -9.57
C ILE A 77 -2.40 3.76 -9.39
N PHE A 78 -1.76 4.80 -9.93
CA PHE A 78 -2.22 6.17 -9.79
C PHE A 78 -3.59 6.37 -10.46
N GLU A 79 -3.77 5.90 -11.70
CA GLU A 79 -5.05 5.97 -12.39
C GLU A 79 -6.16 5.23 -11.64
N GLN A 80 -5.89 3.99 -11.20
CA GLN A 80 -6.89 3.21 -10.49
C GLN A 80 -7.25 3.84 -9.14
N TYR A 81 -6.28 4.47 -8.46
CA TYR A 81 -6.56 5.26 -7.25
C TYR A 81 -7.52 6.42 -7.53
N LEU A 82 -7.28 7.23 -8.57
CA LEU A 82 -8.15 8.36 -8.90
C LEU A 82 -9.58 7.90 -9.22
N ARG A 83 -9.71 6.82 -10.00
CA ARG A 83 -11.02 6.24 -10.34
C ARG A 83 -11.73 5.66 -9.11
N ALA A 84 -10.98 5.02 -8.21
CA ALA A 84 -11.52 4.48 -6.96
C ALA A 84 -12.02 5.61 -6.04
N PHE A 85 -11.22 6.67 -5.86
CA PHE A 85 -11.64 7.82 -5.06
C PHE A 85 -12.85 8.51 -5.68
N GLY A 86 -12.84 8.75 -7.00
CA GLY A 86 -13.96 9.37 -7.71
C GLY A 86 -15.28 8.60 -7.59
N ARG A 87 -15.20 7.26 -7.46
CA ARG A 87 -16.37 6.38 -7.27
C ARG A 87 -16.84 6.33 -5.82
N GLU A 88 -15.93 6.09 -4.88
CA GLU A 88 -16.27 5.80 -3.48
C GLU A 88 -16.36 7.07 -2.61
N CYS A 89 -15.70 8.16 -3.02
CA CYS A 89 -15.57 9.40 -2.26
C CYS A 89 -16.06 10.66 -3.01
N PRO A 90 -17.13 10.62 -3.84
CA PRO A 90 -17.50 11.76 -4.69
C PRO A 90 -17.86 13.03 -3.90
N SER A 91 -18.40 12.89 -2.69
CA SER A 91 -18.74 14.02 -1.80
C SER A 91 -17.53 14.75 -1.22
N TYR A 92 -16.32 14.20 -1.36
CA TYR A 92 -15.07 14.77 -0.83
C TYR A 92 -14.16 15.34 -1.93
N LEU A 93 -14.68 15.42 -3.15
CA LEU A 93 -14.03 16.12 -4.24
C LEU A 93 -14.33 17.63 -4.16
N PRO A 94 -13.34 18.49 -4.45
CA PRO A 94 -13.53 19.93 -4.48
C PRO A 94 -14.46 20.34 -5.64
N GLU A 95 -14.96 21.58 -5.61
CA GLU A 95 -15.79 22.15 -6.68
C GLU A 95 -15.03 22.19 -8.02
N ASP A 96 -13.72 22.43 -7.95
CA ASP A 96 -12.83 22.55 -9.10
C ASP A 96 -12.34 21.18 -9.61
N ARG A 97 -13.03 20.09 -9.26
CA ARG A 97 -12.74 18.75 -9.78
C ARG A 97 -12.76 18.70 -11.30
N VAL A 98 -12.02 17.74 -11.85
CA VAL A 98 -11.94 17.48 -13.29
C VAL A 98 -12.44 16.08 -13.59
N GLU A 99 -13.10 15.92 -14.72
CA GLU A 99 -13.52 14.61 -15.20
C GLU A 99 -12.28 13.82 -15.64
N ILE A 100 -12.20 12.56 -15.21
CA ILE A 100 -11.18 11.62 -15.66
C ILE A 100 -11.53 11.25 -17.09
N MET A 101 -10.57 11.44 -17.99
CA MET A 101 -10.71 11.12 -19.42
C MET A 101 -10.10 9.76 -19.72
N GLU A 102 -10.65 9.07 -20.72
CA GLU A 102 -10.08 7.83 -21.24
C GLU A 102 -10.13 7.78 -22.76
N GLN A 103 -9.20 7.04 -23.36
CA GLN A 103 -9.22 6.76 -24.78
C GLN A 103 -10.12 5.56 -25.05
N VAL A 104 -11.10 5.76 -25.93
CA VAL A 104 -11.95 4.68 -26.45
C VAL A 104 -11.76 4.56 -27.95
N CYS A 105 -11.94 3.33 -28.45
CA CYS A 105 -11.87 3.11 -29.88
C CYS A 105 -13.02 3.84 -30.59
N ALA A 106 -12.68 4.71 -31.52
CA ALA A 106 -13.63 5.43 -32.38
C ALA A 106 -13.89 4.65 -33.67
N VAL A 107 -12.83 4.09 -34.26
CA VAL A 107 -12.89 3.35 -35.52
C VAL A 107 -12.06 2.07 -35.42
N GLU A 108 -12.68 0.96 -35.80
CA GLU A 108 -12.04 -0.35 -35.88
C GLU A 108 -11.80 -0.73 -37.33
N GLU A 109 -10.62 -1.26 -37.61
CA GLU A 109 -10.33 -1.98 -38.85
C GLU A 109 -10.59 -3.46 -38.63
N VAL A 110 -11.48 -4.03 -39.43
CA VAL A 110 -11.84 -5.45 -39.38
C VAL A 110 -11.33 -6.12 -40.64
N SER A 111 -10.36 -7.03 -40.51
CA SER A 111 -9.90 -7.84 -41.62
C SER A 111 -10.77 -9.10 -41.74
N ARG A 112 -11.13 -9.48 -42.97
CA ARG A 112 -11.95 -10.66 -43.25
C ARG A 112 -11.26 -11.57 -44.26
N ASN A 113 -11.47 -12.89 -44.13
CA ASN A 113 -11.01 -13.85 -45.14
C ASN A 113 -11.89 -13.78 -46.40
N VAL A 114 -11.53 -14.55 -47.43
CA VAL A 114 -12.28 -14.65 -48.69
C VAL A 114 -13.71 -15.20 -48.54
N TYR A 115 -14.02 -15.83 -47.41
CA TYR A 115 -15.34 -16.37 -47.06
C TYR A 115 -16.17 -15.41 -46.17
N GLY A 116 -15.60 -14.27 -45.77
CA GLY A 116 -16.26 -13.26 -44.93
C GLY A 116 -16.02 -13.39 -43.42
N ASP A 117 -15.28 -14.41 -42.97
CA ASP A 117 -14.97 -14.61 -41.54
C ASP A 117 -13.96 -13.55 -41.07
N GLU A 118 -14.21 -12.99 -39.89
CA GLU A 118 -13.33 -12.02 -39.24
C GLU A 118 -12.00 -12.68 -38.83
N LEU A 119 -10.89 -12.18 -39.39
CA LEU A 119 -9.53 -12.62 -39.09
C LEU A 119 -8.93 -11.81 -37.94
N SER A 120 -9.16 -10.49 -37.94
CA SER A 120 -8.70 -9.59 -36.89
C SER A 120 -9.57 -8.34 -36.80
N ARG A 121 -9.58 -7.74 -35.62
CA ARG A 121 -10.17 -6.44 -35.32
C ARG A 121 -9.16 -5.63 -34.54
N VAL A 122 -8.76 -4.49 -35.10
CA VAL A 122 -7.78 -3.60 -34.48
C VAL A 122 -8.36 -2.20 -34.44
N CYS A 123 -8.16 -1.51 -33.33
CA CYS A 123 -8.54 -0.11 -33.25
C CYS A 123 -7.54 0.75 -34.04
N ILE A 124 -8.04 1.54 -35.00
CA ILE A 124 -7.20 2.42 -35.84
C ILE A 124 -7.37 3.89 -35.50
N GLU A 125 -8.43 4.27 -34.79
CA GLU A 125 -8.66 5.63 -34.34
C GLU A 125 -9.16 5.63 -32.90
N TYR A 126 -8.53 6.43 -32.05
CA TYR A 126 -8.90 6.62 -30.64
C TYR A 126 -9.43 8.03 -30.42
N LYS A 127 -10.47 8.15 -29.60
CA LYS A 127 -10.98 9.45 -29.14
C LYS A 127 -11.01 9.51 -27.62
N TRP A 128 -10.82 10.71 -27.09
CA TRP A 128 -10.95 10.98 -25.66
C TRP A 128 -12.42 11.17 -25.29
N VAL A 129 -12.87 10.43 -24.28
CA VAL A 129 -14.22 10.55 -23.71
C VAL A 129 -14.14 10.70 -22.20
N GLY A 130 -15.12 11.42 -21.63
CA GLY A 130 -15.31 11.54 -20.20
C GLY A 130 -15.84 10.24 -19.61
N THR A 131 -15.32 9.85 -18.45
CA THR A 131 -15.70 8.60 -17.77
C THR A 131 -16.91 8.73 -16.84
N GLY A 132 -17.40 9.96 -16.61
CA GLY A 132 -18.34 10.29 -15.54
C GLY A 132 -17.74 10.23 -14.13
N LEU A 133 -16.46 9.85 -13.98
CA LEU A 133 -15.73 9.89 -12.72
C LEU A 133 -14.89 11.16 -12.64
N PHE A 134 -14.74 11.69 -11.43
CA PHE A 134 -14.02 12.94 -11.19
C PHE A 134 -12.84 12.74 -10.26
N ALA A 135 -11.82 13.58 -10.43
CA ALA A 135 -10.64 13.63 -9.59
C ALA A 135 -10.33 15.07 -9.16
N ARG A 136 -9.52 15.21 -8.11
CA ARG A 136 -8.92 16.51 -7.77
C ARG A 136 -8.00 16.94 -8.90
N ARG A 137 -8.07 18.22 -9.28
CA ARG A 137 -7.38 18.74 -10.47
C ARG A 137 -5.86 18.58 -10.39
N ASP A 138 -5.27 18.88 -9.24
CA ASP A 138 -3.82 18.79 -9.02
C ASP A 138 -3.31 17.34 -9.10
N LEU A 139 -4.03 16.39 -8.50
CA LEU A 139 -3.73 14.96 -8.60
C LEU A 139 -3.87 14.44 -10.02
N TYR A 140 -4.95 14.81 -10.72
CA TYR A 140 -5.15 14.40 -12.10
C TYR A 140 -4.05 14.95 -13.02
N ASN A 141 -3.68 16.22 -12.86
CA ASN A 141 -2.58 16.81 -13.62
C ASN A 141 -1.25 16.10 -13.36
N ALA A 142 -0.95 15.73 -12.11
CA ALA A 142 0.24 14.95 -11.80
C ALA A 142 0.24 13.55 -12.45
N LYS A 143 -0.93 12.91 -12.57
CA LYS A 143 -1.09 11.66 -13.32
C LYS A 143 -0.83 11.88 -14.82
N ILE A 144 -1.32 12.98 -15.40
CA ILE A 144 -1.07 13.33 -16.81
C ILE A 144 0.42 13.58 -17.08
N GLU A 145 1.15 14.20 -16.16
CA GLU A 145 2.61 14.35 -16.29
C GLU A 145 3.33 13.00 -16.40
N VAL A 146 2.93 12.02 -15.57
CA VAL A 146 3.46 10.65 -15.63
C VAL A 146 3.10 9.95 -16.94
N GLU A 147 1.84 10.10 -17.37
CA GLU A 147 1.35 9.54 -18.62
C GLU A 147 2.10 10.10 -19.84
N ASN A 148 2.46 11.38 -19.82
CA ASN A 148 3.25 12.01 -20.88
C ASN A 148 4.68 11.44 -20.95
N ILE A 149 5.30 11.14 -19.82
CA ILE A 149 6.62 10.48 -19.79
C ILE A 149 6.53 9.09 -20.42
N GLN A 150 5.52 8.31 -20.07
CA GLN A 150 5.35 6.97 -20.63
C GLN A 150 5.03 6.97 -22.12
N ARG A 151 4.24 7.95 -22.58
CA ARG A 151 4.03 8.16 -24.03
C ARG A 151 5.33 8.39 -24.78
N ALA A 152 6.25 9.18 -24.21
CA ALA A 152 7.55 9.42 -24.83
C ALA A 152 8.42 8.14 -24.86
N ASP A 153 8.29 7.28 -23.85
CA ASP A 153 9.05 6.03 -23.72
C ASP A 153 8.37 4.79 -24.35
N ALA A 154 7.18 4.94 -24.93
CA ALA A 154 6.31 3.84 -25.38
C ALA A 154 6.99 2.86 -26.36
N VAL A 155 7.87 3.36 -27.24
CA VAL A 155 8.61 2.54 -28.21
C VAL A 155 9.61 1.62 -27.48
N ARG A 156 10.33 2.13 -26.49
CA ARG A 156 11.29 1.34 -25.68
C ARG A 156 10.55 0.26 -24.91
N THR A 157 9.47 0.62 -24.23
CA THR A 157 8.64 -0.33 -23.45
C THR A 157 8.06 -1.43 -24.33
N THR A 158 7.59 -1.10 -25.53
CA THR A 158 7.10 -2.10 -26.49
C THR A 158 8.20 -3.06 -26.93
N MET A 159 9.41 -2.55 -27.18
CA MET A 159 10.55 -3.38 -27.56
C MET A 159 10.99 -4.31 -26.43
N GLU A 160 11.02 -3.84 -25.18
CA GLU A 160 11.33 -4.65 -24.00
C GLU A 160 10.35 -5.81 -23.81
N MET A 161 9.05 -5.57 -24.05
CA MET A 161 8.03 -6.63 -23.99
C MET A 161 8.19 -7.67 -25.11
N ILE A 162 8.56 -7.25 -26.33
CA ILE A 162 8.76 -8.16 -27.47
C ILE A 162 9.99 -9.05 -27.28
N LEU A 163 11.06 -8.51 -26.71
CA LEU A 163 12.32 -9.22 -26.51
C LEU A 163 12.34 -10.12 -25.26
N ASP A 164 11.29 -10.11 -24.45
CA ASP A 164 11.21 -10.87 -23.21
C ASP A 164 10.96 -12.37 -23.46
N PRO A 165 11.92 -13.26 -23.17
CA PRO A 165 11.76 -14.71 -23.34
C PRO A 165 10.78 -15.34 -22.33
N HIS A 166 10.33 -14.61 -21.30
CA HIS A 166 9.37 -15.06 -20.28
C HIS A 166 7.98 -14.40 -20.43
N SER A 167 7.69 -13.83 -21.61
CA SER A 167 6.50 -13.02 -21.89
C SER A 167 5.17 -13.65 -21.43
N MET A 168 4.98 -14.96 -21.60
CA MET A 168 3.76 -15.66 -21.14
C MET A 168 3.60 -15.64 -19.61
N GLY A 169 4.67 -15.95 -18.87
CA GLY A 169 4.64 -15.93 -17.39
C GLY A 169 4.48 -14.52 -16.84
N ASN A 170 5.12 -13.55 -17.49
CA ASN A 170 5.02 -12.14 -17.13
C ASN A 170 3.64 -11.55 -17.47
N SER A 171 2.98 -12.03 -18.52
CA SER A 171 1.59 -11.66 -18.85
C SER A 171 0.60 -12.16 -17.80
N VAL A 172 0.76 -13.40 -17.32
CA VAL A 172 -0.06 -13.94 -16.22
C VAL A 172 0.21 -13.17 -14.92
N ASP A 173 1.47 -12.83 -14.64
CA ASP A 173 1.81 -11.99 -13.49
C ASP A 173 1.16 -10.61 -13.56
N LEU A 174 1.21 -9.95 -14.71
CA LEU A 174 0.55 -8.67 -14.93
C LEU A 174 -0.96 -8.76 -14.67
N MET A 175 -1.61 -9.84 -15.10
CA MET A 175 -3.03 -10.08 -14.82
C MET A 175 -3.29 -10.23 -13.32
N HIS A 176 -2.43 -10.96 -12.59
CA HIS A 176 -2.53 -11.09 -11.14
C HIS A 176 -2.32 -9.74 -10.43
N GLN A 177 -1.33 -8.96 -10.85
CA GLN A 177 -1.07 -7.63 -10.32
C GLN A 177 -2.24 -6.69 -10.55
N ALA A 178 -2.83 -6.69 -11.77
CA ALA A 178 -4.00 -5.89 -12.10
C ALA A 178 -5.22 -6.28 -11.24
N LYS A 179 -5.44 -7.58 -11.02
CA LYS A 179 -6.50 -8.08 -10.14
C LYS A 179 -6.23 -7.73 -8.66
N GLY A 180 -4.98 -7.83 -8.22
CA GLY A 180 -4.54 -7.39 -6.90
C GLY A 180 -4.83 -5.91 -6.67
N LEU A 181 -4.45 -5.05 -7.62
CA LEU A 181 -4.73 -3.61 -7.59
C LEU A 181 -6.23 -3.32 -7.60
N LYS A 182 -7.00 -4.02 -8.44
CA LYS A 182 -8.47 -3.90 -8.44
C LYS A 182 -9.05 -4.23 -7.06
N ASN A 183 -8.58 -5.30 -6.42
CA ASN A 183 -9.01 -5.68 -5.08
C ASN A 183 -8.60 -4.62 -4.04
N ASP A 184 -7.40 -4.04 -4.15
CA ASP A 184 -6.94 -2.96 -3.28
C ASP A 184 -7.88 -1.76 -3.37
N MET A 185 -8.23 -1.35 -4.59
CA MET A 185 -9.12 -0.21 -4.81
C MET A 185 -10.54 -0.43 -4.27
N LEU A 186 -11.01 -1.68 -4.21
CA LEU A 186 -12.29 -2.04 -3.58
C LEU A 186 -12.24 -2.00 -2.04
N GLN A 187 -11.06 -1.93 -1.43
CA GLN A 187 -10.86 -2.03 0.02
C GLN A 187 -10.28 -0.76 0.62
N ILE A 188 -9.42 -0.03 -0.10
CA ILE A 188 -8.62 1.07 0.45
C ILE A 188 -9.46 2.15 1.14
N PHE A 189 -10.63 2.48 0.59
CA PHE A 189 -11.57 3.44 1.17
C PHE A 189 -12.60 2.83 2.15
N LYS A 190 -12.65 1.51 2.26
CA LYS A 190 -13.38 0.82 3.34
C LYS A 190 -12.59 0.81 4.64
N ILE A 191 -11.26 0.73 4.53
CA ILE A 191 -10.34 0.71 5.68
C ILE A 191 -9.71 2.09 5.98
N ASN A 192 -9.92 3.08 5.10
CA ASN A 192 -9.51 4.46 5.30
C ASN A 192 -10.63 5.42 4.91
N SER A 193 -11.13 6.22 5.85
CA SER A 193 -12.17 7.21 5.55
C SER A 193 -11.69 8.25 4.53
N CYS A 194 -12.53 8.55 3.54
CA CYS A 194 -12.23 9.46 2.43
C CYS A 194 -11.70 10.85 2.87
N ASN A 195 -12.20 11.41 3.96
CA ASN A 195 -11.76 12.71 4.50
C ASN A 195 -10.75 12.60 5.64
N SER A 196 -10.12 11.44 5.82
CA SER A 196 -9.12 11.29 6.87
C SER A 196 -7.86 12.10 6.54
N PRO A 197 -7.18 12.69 7.55
CA PRO A 197 -5.86 13.29 7.36
C PRO A 197 -4.86 12.31 6.75
N GLY A 198 -5.02 11.01 7.01
CA GLY A 198 -4.19 9.94 6.44
C GLY A 198 -4.31 9.85 4.92
N VAL A 199 -5.54 9.82 4.38
CA VAL A 199 -5.79 9.82 2.93
C VAL A 199 -5.25 11.10 2.30
N GLN A 200 -5.46 12.27 2.92
CA GLN A 200 -4.94 13.54 2.40
C GLN A 200 -3.40 13.55 2.34
N ARG A 201 -2.72 13.02 3.37
CA ARG A 201 -1.26 12.87 3.37
C ARG A 201 -0.79 11.90 2.29
N PHE A 202 -1.48 10.76 2.14
CA PHE A 202 -1.18 9.79 1.10
C PHE A 202 -1.29 10.42 -0.30
N GLU A 203 -2.37 11.14 -0.58
CA GLU A 203 -2.57 11.85 -1.85
C GLU A 203 -1.48 12.88 -2.13
N GLU A 204 -1.13 13.70 -1.14
CA GLU A 204 -0.09 14.70 -1.31
C GLU A 204 1.25 14.06 -1.64
N ASN A 205 1.63 13.00 -0.94
CA ASN A 205 2.86 12.28 -1.24
C ASN A 205 2.77 11.51 -2.58
N LEU A 206 1.62 10.98 -2.96
CA LEU A 206 1.43 10.34 -4.27
C LEU A 206 1.67 11.35 -5.40
N LYS A 207 1.14 12.57 -5.26
CA LYS A 207 1.40 13.70 -6.16
C LYS A 207 2.88 14.07 -6.20
N LEU A 208 3.52 14.21 -5.03
CA LEU A 208 4.94 14.59 -4.96
C LEU A 208 5.83 13.53 -5.61
N PHE A 209 5.56 12.25 -5.38
CA PHE A 209 6.24 11.14 -6.03
C PHE A 209 6.05 11.19 -7.55
N ALA A 210 4.81 11.36 -8.01
CA ALA A 210 4.48 11.50 -9.43
C ALA A 210 5.16 12.69 -10.11
N LEU A 211 5.49 13.75 -9.37
CA LEU A 211 6.15 14.95 -9.88
C LEU A 211 7.68 14.95 -9.66
N ASN A 212 8.24 13.85 -9.13
CA ASN A 212 9.65 13.76 -8.72
C ASN A 212 10.07 14.90 -7.76
N LYS A 213 9.18 15.24 -6.82
CA LYS A 213 9.42 16.24 -5.78
C LYS A 213 9.76 15.54 -4.45
N PRO A 214 10.48 16.22 -3.54
CA PRO A 214 10.73 15.70 -2.20
C PRO A 214 9.41 15.38 -1.49
N SER A 215 9.38 14.24 -0.80
CA SER A 215 8.24 13.80 0.01
C SER A 215 8.01 14.66 1.24
N ILE A 216 6.77 14.70 1.73
CA ILE A 216 6.48 15.06 3.13
C ILE A 216 6.77 13.84 4.00
N ARG A 217 8.02 13.77 4.48
CA ARG A 217 8.56 12.64 5.23
C ARG A 217 8.06 12.61 6.67
N MET A 218 7.69 11.42 7.15
CA MET A 218 7.42 11.13 8.55
C MET A 218 8.69 10.62 9.25
N GLU A 219 8.90 11.03 10.51
CA GLU A 219 10.02 10.56 11.34
C GLU A 219 10.00 9.05 11.58
N GLY A 220 8.80 8.47 11.81
CA GLY A 220 8.65 7.06 12.11
C GLY A 220 8.85 6.15 10.90
N SER A 221 9.83 5.24 10.98
CA SER A 221 10.12 4.22 9.96
C SER A 221 8.89 3.38 9.60
N SER A 222 8.76 3.01 8.33
CA SER A 222 7.80 2.00 7.90
C SER A 222 8.09 0.66 8.58
N LYS A 223 7.02 -0.05 8.96
CA LYS A 223 7.14 -1.42 9.48
C LYS A 223 7.76 -2.38 8.46
N TYR A 224 7.56 -2.14 7.16
CA TYR A 224 8.14 -2.95 6.09
C TYR A 224 9.64 -2.70 5.95
N ALA A 225 10.09 -1.45 6.09
CA ALA A 225 11.51 -1.10 6.12
C ALA A 225 12.21 -1.69 7.35
N VAL A 226 11.58 -1.58 8.54
CA VAL A 226 12.09 -2.18 9.79
C VAL A 226 12.23 -3.69 9.63
N MET A 227 11.19 -4.36 9.13
CA MET A 227 11.18 -5.79 8.82
C MET A 227 12.33 -6.20 7.89
N LYS A 228 12.50 -5.52 6.75
CA LYS A 228 13.55 -5.84 5.77
C LYS A 228 14.94 -5.73 6.38
N LYS A 229 15.14 -4.75 7.26
CA LYS A 229 16.40 -4.53 7.97
C LYS A 229 16.65 -5.56 9.07
N SER A 230 15.63 -5.91 9.86
CA SER A 230 15.76 -6.88 10.95
C SER A 230 15.84 -8.33 10.46
N GLY A 231 15.31 -8.63 9.28
CA GLY A 231 15.20 -9.98 8.76
C GLY A 231 14.08 -10.78 9.40
N GLY A 232 14.04 -12.08 9.10
CA GLY A 232 13.07 -13.02 9.64
C GLY A 232 13.36 -13.44 11.08
N PRO A 233 12.35 -13.99 11.78
CA PRO A 233 12.48 -14.36 13.18
C PRO A 233 13.49 -15.50 13.35
N THR A 234 14.15 -15.54 14.51
CA THR A 234 14.95 -16.67 14.96
C THR A 234 14.11 -17.58 15.86
N GLY A 235 14.39 -18.89 15.88
CA GLY A 235 13.64 -19.86 16.70
C GLY A 235 12.59 -20.66 15.93
N SER A 236 11.77 -21.42 16.66
CA SER A 236 10.77 -22.33 16.09
C SER A 236 9.60 -21.56 15.47
N GLN A 237 9.30 -21.85 14.20
CA GLN A 237 8.23 -21.20 13.44
C GLN A 237 7.23 -22.24 12.90
N ASP A 238 5.97 -21.85 12.78
CA ASP A 238 4.94 -22.64 12.13
C ASP A 238 4.89 -22.36 10.61
N TYR A 239 5.80 -23.00 9.89
CA TYR A 239 5.88 -22.86 8.44
C TYR A 239 4.65 -23.37 7.69
N ASN A 240 3.87 -24.32 8.25
CA ASN A 240 2.63 -24.75 7.60
C ASN A 240 1.63 -23.60 7.54
N LYS A 241 1.43 -22.90 8.67
CA LYS A 241 0.57 -21.71 8.73
C LYS A 241 1.08 -20.59 7.82
N LEU A 242 2.38 -20.30 7.85
CA LEU A 242 2.97 -19.27 6.98
C LEU A 242 2.72 -19.57 5.49
N ILE A 243 2.97 -20.81 5.07
CA ILE A 243 2.76 -21.22 3.68
C ILE A 243 1.26 -21.18 3.34
N ASP A 244 0.39 -21.60 4.25
CA ASP A 244 -1.06 -21.57 4.07
C ASP A 244 -1.56 -20.15 3.80
N ASP A 245 -1.15 -19.20 4.64
CA ASP A 245 -1.52 -17.78 4.52
C ASP A 245 -0.97 -17.15 3.23
N LEU A 246 0.26 -17.48 2.86
CA LEU A 246 0.88 -17.00 1.62
C LEU A 246 0.17 -17.54 0.37
N VAL A 247 -0.12 -18.84 0.32
CA VAL A 247 -0.85 -19.46 -0.80
C VAL A 247 -2.28 -18.93 -0.85
N ALA A 248 -2.97 -18.83 0.28
CA ALA A 248 -4.31 -18.26 0.36
C ALA A 248 -4.34 -16.83 -0.17
N ASN A 249 -3.36 -16.00 0.19
CA ASN A 249 -3.26 -14.63 -0.32
C ASN A 249 -3.05 -14.59 -1.84
N GLN A 250 -2.08 -15.33 -2.35
CA GLN A 250 -1.80 -15.41 -3.79
C GLN A 250 -3.02 -15.93 -4.57
N SER A 251 -3.75 -16.90 -4.02
CA SER A 251 -4.89 -17.51 -4.69
C SER A 251 -6.06 -16.56 -4.95
N LYS A 252 -6.14 -15.42 -4.24
CA LYS A 252 -7.16 -14.38 -4.47
C LYS A 252 -7.12 -13.83 -5.90
N THR A 253 -5.95 -13.88 -6.54
CA THR A 253 -5.76 -13.41 -7.91
C THR A 253 -5.94 -14.53 -8.94
N TRP A 254 -6.12 -15.79 -8.55
CA TRP A 254 -6.33 -16.91 -9.49
C TRP A 254 -7.65 -16.79 -10.25
N SER A 255 -7.61 -17.11 -11.55
CA SER A 255 -8.78 -16.99 -12.43
C SER A 255 -9.74 -18.17 -12.27
N PHE A 256 -9.23 -19.40 -12.39
CA PHE A 256 -10.05 -20.61 -12.45
C PHE A 256 -9.99 -21.45 -11.18
N ASN A 257 -8.81 -21.55 -10.58
CA ASN A 257 -8.58 -22.40 -9.42
C ASN A 257 -8.99 -21.67 -8.12
N ARG A 258 -9.42 -22.47 -7.13
CA ARG A 258 -9.74 -22.03 -5.78
C ARG A 258 -8.90 -22.82 -4.79
N TYR A 259 -8.11 -22.11 -4.01
CA TYR A 259 -7.30 -22.71 -2.97
C TYR A 259 -8.16 -23.27 -1.83
N THR A 260 -7.78 -24.42 -1.28
CA THR A 260 -8.39 -24.98 -0.06
C THR A 260 -7.56 -24.59 1.15
N ALA A 261 -8.03 -23.66 1.97
CA ALA A 261 -7.32 -23.22 3.17
C ALA A 261 -7.08 -24.38 4.15
N GLY A 262 -5.94 -24.37 4.83
CA GLY A 262 -5.49 -25.43 5.74
C GLY A 262 -5.04 -26.72 5.04
N SER A 263 -4.89 -26.74 3.71
CA SER A 263 -4.54 -27.95 2.96
C SER A 263 -3.04 -28.18 2.78
N ILE A 264 -2.20 -27.35 3.41
CA ILE A 264 -0.75 -27.48 3.34
C ILE A 264 -0.31 -28.83 3.93
N SER A 265 0.50 -29.56 3.17
CA SER A 265 0.99 -30.89 3.54
C SER A 265 2.40 -31.13 2.98
N ALA A 266 3.05 -32.21 3.39
CA ALA A 266 4.38 -32.61 2.91
C ALA A 266 5.43 -31.49 2.98
N PHE A 267 5.41 -30.71 4.06
CA PHE A 267 6.39 -29.64 4.28
C PHE A 267 7.81 -30.21 4.35
N SER A 268 8.72 -29.58 3.61
CA SER A 268 10.13 -29.93 3.58
C SER A 268 11.00 -28.68 3.48
N VAL A 269 12.11 -28.66 4.20
CA VAL A 269 13.15 -27.64 4.06
C VAL A 269 14.15 -28.14 3.04
N LEU A 270 14.26 -27.45 1.90
CA LEU A 270 15.16 -27.83 0.81
C LEU A 270 16.59 -27.36 1.07
N SER A 271 16.75 -26.19 1.68
CA SER A 271 18.06 -25.65 2.05
C SER A 271 17.95 -24.66 3.22
N LYS A 272 19.08 -24.39 3.87
CA LYS A 272 19.21 -23.47 5.01
C LYS A 272 20.27 -22.40 4.76
N ASP A 273 20.16 -21.28 5.45
CA ASP A 273 21.19 -20.24 5.50
C ASP A 273 22.26 -20.55 6.57
N SER A 274 23.23 -19.64 6.72
CA SER A 274 24.33 -19.76 7.69
C SER A 274 23.86 -19.71 9.15
N GLU A 275 22.65 -19.20 9.42
CA GLU A 275 22.03 -19.13 10.75
C GLU A 275 21.11 -20.34 11.00
N GLY A 276 21.03 -21.28 10.05
CA GLY A 276 20.19 -22.48 10.14
C GLY A 276 18.71 -22.23 9.83
N ARG A 277 18.33 -21.02 9.39
CA ARG A 277 16.96 -20.70 8.94
C ARG A 277 16.73 -21.26 7.54
N PRO A 278 15.49 -21.59 7.14
CA PRO A 278 15.21 -22.02 5.78
C PRO A 278 15.60 -20.95 4.75
N LYS A 279 16.35 -21.37 3.73
CA LYS A 279 16.61 -20.59 2.52
C LYS A 279 15.64 -20.95 1.41
N SER A 280 15.16 -22.19 1.39
CA SER A 280 14.10 -22.65 0.50
C SER A 280 13.29 -23.75 1.16
N VAL A 281 11.98 -23.70 1.01
CA VAL A 281 11.03 -24.72 1.51
C VAL A 281 10.07 -25.13 0.41
N ARG A 282 9.52 -26.34 0.53
CA ARG A 282 8.50 -26.85 -0.38
C ARG A 282 7.38 -27.51 0.41
N ALA A 283 6.15 -27.33 -0.06
CA ALA A 283 4.99 -28.01 0.48
C ALA A 283 3.98 -28.31 -0.64
N ASN A 284 3.07 -29.24 -0.38
CA ASN A 284 1.93 -29.53 -1.22
C ASN A 284 0.71 -28.76 -0.73
N TYR A 285 -0.22 -28.47 -1.63
CA TYR A 285 -1.46 -27.78 -1.34
C TYR A 285 -2.59 -28.34 -2.21
N SER A 286 -3.84 -28.19 -1.76
CA SER A 286 -5.02 -28.62 -2.53
C SER A 286 -5.76 -27.43 -3.13
N TYR A 287 -6.29 -27.61 -4.33
CA TYR A 287 -7.14 -26.62 -5.00
C TYR A 287 -8.28 -27.30 -5.73
N SER A 288 -9.39 -26.60 -5.93
CA SER A 288 -10.51 -27.03 -6.77
C SER A 288 -10.61 -26.17 -8.03
N GLY A 289 -10.96 -26.80 -9.14
CA GLY A 289 -11.11 -26.15 -10.45
C GLY A 289 -12.39 -26.62 -11.14
N PHE A 290 -12.31 -26.93 -12.44
CA PHE A 290 -13.41 -27.41 -13.31
C PHE A 290 -14.03 -28.76 -12.86
N GLY A 291 -14.65 -28.80 -11.67
CA GLY A 291 -15.41 -29.92 -11.14
C GLY A 291 -14.62 -30.94 -10.31
N SER A 292 -13.30 -30.81 -10.16
CA SER A 292 -12.48 -31.73 -9.35
C SER A 292 -11.50 -31.00 -8.43
N SER A 293 -11.18 -31.66 -7.31
CA SER A 293 -10.05 -31.28 -6.44
C SER A 293 -8.76 -31.89 -6.99
N SER A 294 -7.70 -31.11 -6.99
CA SER A 294 -6.36 -31.54 -7.39
C SER A 294 -5.33 -31.07 -6.38
N GLN A 295 -4.11 -31.57 -6.51
CA GLN A 295 -2.96 -31.18 -5.69
C GLN A 295 -1.95 -30.41 -6.53
N GLY A 296 -1.38 -29.38 -5.93
CA GLY A 296 -0.23 -28.64 -6.45
C GLY A 296 0.89 -28.64 -5.43
N TRP A 297 2.05 -28.13 -5.82
CA TRP A 297 3.14 -27.85 -4.91
C TRP A 297 3.51 -26.37 -4.99
N VAL A 298 4.00 -25.85 -3.86
CA VAL A 298 4.54 -24.51 -3.73
C VAL A 298 5.96 -24.60 -3.20
N GLN A 299 6.87 -23.84 -3.79
CA GLN A 299 8.21 -23.61 -3.26
C GLN A 299 8.33 -22.15 -2.85
N ILE A 300 8.92 -21.89 -1.69
CA ILE A 300 9.15 -20.53 -1.21
C ILE A 300 10.63 -20.37 -0.90
N ASP A 301 11.23 -19.37 -1.54
CA ASP A 301 12.61 -18.98 -1.30
C ASP A 301 12.66 -17.79 -0.35
N PHE A 302 13.65 -17.82 0.53
CA PHE A 302 13.84 -16.84 1.59
C PHE A 302 15.13 -16.04 1.37
N SER A 303 15.10 -14.78 1.79
CA SER A 303 16.25 -13.88 1.81
C SER A 303 16.28 -13.16 3.15
N ASN A 304 17.43 -13.17 3.83
CA ASN A 304 17.56 -12.65 5.20
C ASN A 304 16.47 -13.23 6.15
N GLY A 305 16.17 -14.52 6.01
CA GLY A 305 15.14 -15.21 6.78
C GLY A 305 13.69 -14.83 6.43
N LEU A 306 13.43 -13.95 5.44
CA LEU A 306 12.08 -13.53 5.03
C LEU A 306 11.67 -14.19 3.71
N PRO A 307 10.39 -14.60 3.53
CA PRO A 307 9.88 -14.98 2.21
C PRO A 307 10.17 -13.91 1.17
N LYS A 308 10.74 -14.32 0.03
CA LYS A 308 11.11 -13.42 -1.08
C LYS A 308 10.43 -13.78 -2.39
N CYS A 309 10.36 -15.07 -2.71
CA CYS A 309 9.75 -15.57 -3.93
C CYS A 309 8.87 -16.78 -3.64
N ILE A 310 7.68 -16.82 -4.24
CA ILE A 310 6.77 -17.96 -4.21
C ILE A 310 6.67 -18.51 -5.63
N TYR A 311 6.91 -19.80 -5.78
CA TYR A 311 6.84 -20.53 -7.04
C TYR A 311 5.74 -21.58 -6.94
N PHE A 312 4.83 -21.57 -7.91
CA PHE A 312 3.75 -22.54 -8.01
C PHE A 312 4.08 -23.60 -9.05
N PHE A 313 3.50 -24.79 -8.91
CA PHE A 313 3.80 -25.93 -9.78
C PHE A 313 3.55 -25.68 -11.27
N ASP A 314 2.58 -24.83 -11.59
CA ASP A 314 2.17 -24.43 -12.94
C ASP A 314 3.08 -23.34 -13.52
N PHE A 315 3.74 -22.55 -12.66
CA PHE A 315 4.73 -21.53 -13.04
C PHE A 315 6.01 -21.65 -12.20
N PRO A 316 6.78 -22.74 -12.34
CA PRO A 316 7.87 -23.09 -11.44
C PRO A 316 9.07 -22.13 -11.50
N THR A 317 9.18 -21.32 -12.55
CA THR A 317 10.26 -20.35 -12.76
C THR A 317 9.85 -18.90 -12.52
N ASN A 318 8.57 -18.64 -12.26
CA ASN A 318 8.05 -17.28 -12.07
C ASN A 318 8.02 -16.94 -10.57
N CYS A 319 8.86 -16.00 -10.15
CA CYS A 319 8.88 -15.51 -8.77
C CYS A 319 7.66 -14.62 -8.51
N LYS A 320 6.68 -15.11 -7.73
CA LYS A 320 5.60 -14.29 -7.19
C LYS A 320 6.06 -13.62 -5.90
N THR A 321 5.90 -12.30 -5.81
CA THR A 321 6.24 -11.54 -4.60
C THR A 321 5.24 -11.86 -3.47
N PRO A 322 5.71 -12.30 -2.28
CA PRO A 322 4.88 -12.48 -1.10
C PRO A 322 4.16 -11.19 -0.67
N ASN A 323 2.99 -11.32 -0.05
CA ASN A 323 2.29 -10.17 0.50
C ASN A 323 3.08 -9.56 1.69
N SER A 324 3.45 -8.29 1.59
CA SER A 324 4.31 -7.64 2.59
C SER A 324 3.70 -7.58 3.99
N SER A 325 2.36 -7.55 4.14
CA SER A 325 1.71 -7.61 5.47
C SER A 325 1.92 -8.97 6.14
N ILE A 326 1.78 -10.07 5.38
CA ILE A 326 2.04 -11.43 5.88
C ILE A 326 3.51 -11.58 6.27
N VAL A 327 4.43 -11.11 5.42
CA VAL A 327 5.87 -11.14 5.70
C VAL A 327 6.21 -10.29 6.94
N ALA A 328 5.56 -9.15 7.13
CA ALA A 328 5.77 -8.30 8.31
C ALA A 328 5.27 -8.95 9.60
N SER A 329 4.13 -9.62 9.57
CA SER A 329 3.66 -10.43 10.70
C SER A 329 4.60 -11.59 11.00
N PHE A 330 5.11 -12.25 9.96
CA PHE A 330 6.13 -13.30 10.12
C PHE A 330 7.40 -12.78 10.79
N ALA A 331 7.94 -11.66 10.33
CA ALA A 331 9.11 -11.03 10.91
C ALA A 331 8.93 -10.64 12.39
N LYS A 332 7.70 -10.28 12.80
CA LYS A 332 7.36 -9.95 14.19
C LYS A 332 7.22 -11.16 15.11
N GLY A 333 7.22 -12.38 14.56
CA GLY A 333 7.05 -13.61 15.32
C GLY A 333 5.60 -14.07 15.49
N ASP A 334 4.64 -13.55 14.71
CA ASP A 334 3.22 -13.94 14.78
C ASP A 334 2.97 -15.42 14.35
N TYR A 335 4.03 -16.11 13.94
CA TYR A 335 4.05 -17.51 13.52
C TYR A 335 4.98 -18.36 14.41
N GLY A 336 5.39 -17.85 15.57
CA GLY A 336 6.13 -18.64 16.56
C GLY A 336 5.32 -19.83 17.08
N ARG A 337 6.02 -20.89 17.49
CA ARG A 337 5.44 -22.06 18.16
C ARG A 337 5.66 -22.06 19.66
#